data_AF-A0A2V2X3K9-F1
#
_entry.id   AF-A0A2V2X3K9-F1
#
_cell.length_a   1.000
_cell.length_b   1.000
_cell.length_c   1.000
_cell.angle_alpha   90.00
_cell.angle_beta   90.00
_cell.angle_gamma   90.00
#
_symmetry.space_group_name_H-M   'P 1'
#
loop_
_entity.id
_entity.type
_entity.pdbx_description
1 polymer ?
#
loop_
_entity_poly.entity_id
_entity_poly.type
_entity_poly.pdbx_seq_one_letter_code
_entity_poly.pdbx_strand_id
1 'polypeptide(L)'
;MGHNREGHAIPNYREVLLMQQRTASFLMVFSVIAIAFFVLIVSIQTQEAICQTRANTAAFNVYAKAEIKNGSFADALIDALKRNGVHAEPLEIKSQVRTRIDVFDTLEKTLFNSGFRLLRKPDEFGVTWRLRYLEHSVCQTERRISMEALPNVDYEKVSYDVMAIHTHGDRAFLYEAEVKTKDRDRITTFPQLQSLFPGFNARTASPQMVLTDSVVTLTAFAAELYYGSTSLDIELQMEQRSREKGGKLYWRVTLLTKNILAESNLKGVHRIVSEVVQNRSVLCDPASCGSAFGDPFLQ
;
A
#
# COMPACT_ATOMS: atom_id res chain seq x y z
N MET A 1 8.77 -37.42 -89.37
CA MET A 1 8.91 -36.11 -88.69
C MET A 1 7.58 -35.38 -88.79
N GLY A 2 6.98 -35.03 -87.67
CA GLY A 2 5.69 -34.35 -87.58
C GLY A 2 5.30 -34.18 -86.12
N HIS A 3 5.99 -33.27 -85.43
CA HIS A 3 5.61 -32.84 -84.08
C HIS A 3 4.29 -32.07 -84.16
N ASN A 4 3.24 -32.56 -83.52
CA ASN A 4 2.07 -31.76 -83.18
C ASN A 4 2.09 -31.42 -81.69
N ARG A 5 2.54 -30.17 -81.46
CA ARG A 5 2.15 -29.19 -80.44
C ARG A 5 1.84 -29.67 -79.01
N GLU A 6 2.77 -29.33 -78.15
CA GLU A 6 2.60 -29.01 -76.74
C GLU A 6 1.49 -27.95 -76.54
N GLY A 7 0.50 -28.28 -75.71
CA GLY A 7 -0.41 -27.29 -75.14
C GLY A 7 0.20 -26.72 -73.86
N HIS A 8 0.88 -25.57 -73.97
CA HIS A 8 1.28 -24.80 -72.79
C HIS A 8 0.03 -24.24 -72.10
N ALA A 9 -0.24 -24.70 -70.87
CA ALA A 9 -1.25 -24.10 -70.01
C ALA A 9 -0.79 -22.68 -69.62
N ILE A 10 -1.37 -21.67 -70.25
CA ILE A 10 -1.20 -20.27 -69.85
C ILE A 10 -1.87 -20.11 -68.48
N PRO A 11 -1.14 -19.79 -67.39
CA PRO A 11 -1.78 -19.56 -66.11
C PRO A 11 -2.72 -18.35 -66.24
N ASN A 12 -3.98 -18.51 -65.80
CA ASN A 12 -5.00 -17.47 -65.82
C ASN A 12 -4.54 -16.27 -64.99
N TYR A 13 -3.91 -15.28 -65.64
CA TYR A 13 -3.45 -14.01 -65.04
C TYR A 13 -4.52 -13.33 -64.18
N ARG A 14 -5.79 -13.50 -64.55
CA ARG A 14 -6.96 -13.02 -63.80
C ARG A 14 -7.11 -13.67 -62.42
N GLU A 15 -6.83 -14.96 -62.29
CA GLU A 15 -6.94 -15.67 -61.00
C GLU A 15 -5.80 -15.28 -60.06
N VAL A 16 -4.59 -15.08 -60.59
CA VAL A 16 -3.43 -14.58 -59.82
C VAL A 16 -3.69 -13.17 -59.30
N LEU A 17 -4.23 -12.27 -60.14
CA LEU A 17 -4.64 -10.92 -59.72
C LEU A 17 -5.73 -10.95 -58.64
N LEU A 18 -6.75 -11.80 -58.79
CA LEU A 18 -7.81 -11.94 -57.79
C LEU A 18 -7.28 -12.52 -56.46
N MET A 19 -6.35 -13.47 -56.51
CA MET A 19 -5.68 -13.98 -55.30
C MET A 19 -4.82 -12.90 -54.63
N GLN A 20 -4.06 -12.13 -55.40
CA GLN A 20 -3.24 -11.03 -54.89
C GLN A 20 -4.09 -9.92 -54.26
N GLN A 21 -5.24 -9.60 -54.85
CA GLN A 21 -6.17 -8.63 -54.28
C GLN A 21 -6.81 -9.15 -52.98
N ARG A 22 -7.18 -10.44 -52.93
CA ARG A 22 -7.72 -11.07 -51.71
C ARG A 22 -6.69 -11.12 -50.58
N THR A 23 -5.44 -11.48 -50.87
CA THR A 23 -4.37 -11.47 -49.85
C THR A 23 -4.03 -10.06 -49.41
N ALA A 24 -3.99 -9.08 -50.31
CA ALA A 24 -3.78 -7.68 -49.95
C ALA A 24 -4.92 -7.13 -49.06
N SER A 25 -6.18 -7.42 -49.40
CA SER A 25 -7.33 -7.05 -48.57
C SER A 25 -7.32 -7.75 -47.21
N PHE A 26 -6.97 -9.04 -47.17
CA PHE A 26 -6.83 -9.79 -45.92
C PHE A 26 -5.73 -9.20 -45.04
N LEU A 27 -4.56 -8.89 -45.62
CA LEU A 27 -3.46 -8.25 -44.91
C LEU A 27 -3.85 -6.87 -44.39
N MET A 28 -4.54 -6.06 -45.19
CA MET A 28 -5.04 -4.75 -44.72
C MET A 28 -5.99 -4.90 -43.53
N VAL A 29 -6.98 -5.78 -43.61
CA VAL A 29 -7.93 -6.03 -42.51
C VAL A 29 -7.20 -6.55 -41.27
N PHE A 30 -6.26 -7.48 -41.46
CA PHE A 30 -5.46 -8.04 -40.36
C PHE A 30 -4.57 -6.97 -39.71
N SER A 31 -3.93 -6.11 -40.50
CA SER A 31 -3.13 -4.99 -39.98
C SER A 31 -3.97 -4.00 -39.18
N VAL A 32 -5.18 -3.67 -39.64
CA VAL A 32 -6.11 -2.79 -38.89
C VAL A 32 -6.49 -3.43 -37.56
N ILE A 33 -6.81 -4.74 -37.54
CA ILE A 33 -7.12 -5.47 -36.31
C ILE A 33 -5.92 -5.51 -35.36
N ALA A 34 -4.72 -5.80 -35.89
CA ALA A 34 -3.50 -5.85 -35.09
C ALA A 34 -3.15 -4.48 -34.47
N ILE A 35 -3.29 -3.39 -35.24
CA ILE A 35 -3.09 -2.02 -34.75
C ILE A 35 -4.13 -1.69 -33.67
N ALA A 36 -5.41 -1.98 -33.90
CA ALA A 36 -6.47 -1.76 -32.92
C ALA A 36 -6.22 -2.51 -31.61
N PHE A 37 -5.76 -3.76 -31.69
CA PHE A 37 -5.39 -4.56 -30.52
C PHE A 37 -4.21 -3.96 -29.77
N PHE A 38 -3.19 -3.49 -30.50
CA PHE A 38 -2.02 -2.83 -29.91
C PHE A 38 -2.40 -1.53 -29.19
N VAL A 39 -3.25 -0.70 -29.81
CA VAL A 39 -3.78 0.53 -29.20
C VAL A 39 -4.59 0.21 -27.94
N LEU A 40 -5.42 -0.82 -27.96
CA LEU A 40 -6.19 -1.28 -26.79
C LEU A 40 -5.26 -1.69 -25.64
N ILE A 41 -4.25 -2.53 -25.89
CA ILE A 41 -3.31 -2.96 -24.85
C ILE A 41 -2.55 -1.77 -24.28
N VAL A 42 -2.02 -0.89 -25.14
CA VAL A 42 -1.29 0.31 -24.70
C VAL A 42 -2.20 1.22 -23.89
N SER A 43 -3.46 1.41 -24.29
CA SER A 43 -4.43 2.22 -23.53
C SER A 43 -4.75 1.62 -22.16
N ILE A 44 -4.91 0.30 -22.06
CA ILE A 44 -5.15 -0.39 -20.78
C ILE A 44 -3.93 -0.24 -19.87
N GLN A 45 -2.72 -0.51 -20.38
CA GLN A 45 -1.48 -0.42 -19.60
C GLN A 45 -1.19 1.01 -19.14
N THR A 46 -1.44 2.02 -20.00
CA THR A 46 -1.25 3.43 -19.62
C THR A 46 -2.27 3.89 -18.59
N GLN A 47 -3.54 3.47 -18.71
CA GLN A 47 -4.57 3.81 -17.73
C GLN A 47 -4.29 3.17 -16.36
N GLU A 48 -3.85 1.91 -16.32
CA GLU A 48 -3.43 1.24 -15.09
C GLU A 48 -2.20 1.91 -14.45
N ALA A 49 -1.19 2.28 -15.25
CA ALA A 49 -0.02 3.00 -14.76
C ALA A 49 -0.38 4.37 -14.15
N ILE A 50 -1.29 5.12 -14.77
CA ILE A 50 -1.75 6.45 -14.29
C ILE A 50 -2.54 6.32 -12.98
N CYS A 51 -3.32 5.25 -12.77
CA CYS A 51 -4.00 5.07 -11.49
C CYS A 51 -3.02 4.68 -10.38
N GLN A 52 -2.02 3.85 -10.66
CA GLN A 52 -1.07 3.40 -9.64
C GLN A 52 -0.19 4.53 -9.13
N THR A 53 0.03 5.58 -9.94
CA THR A 53 0.67 6.83 -9.50
C THR A 53 -0.22 7.70 -8.60
N ARG A 54 -1.50 7.36 -8.38
CA ARG A 54 -2.36 8.08 -7.42
C ARG A 54 -2.05 7.77 -5.96
N ALA A 55 -1.27 6.73 -5.69
CA ALA A 55 -0.70 6.55 -4.36
C ALA A 55 0.34 7.67 -4.13
N ASN A 56 0.11 8.49 -3.11
CA ASN A 56 1.01 9.61 -2.78
C ASN A 56 2.29 9.12 -2.10
N THR A 57 2.19 7.97 -1.44
CA THR A 57 3.26 7.40 -0.62
C THR A 57 3.37 5.90 -0.86
N ALA A 58 4.56 5.34 -0.60
CA ALA A 58 4.76 3.90 -0.58
C ALA A 58 5.50 3.48 0.68
N ALA A 59 5.10 2.36 1.28
CA ALA A 59 5.70 1.84 2.49
C ALA A 59 5.92 0.32 2.45
N PHE A 60 7.04 -0.10 3.05
CA PHE A 60 7.29 -1.48 3.44
C PHE A 60 7.37 -1.57 4.95
N ASN A 61 6.71 -2.56 5.52
CA ASN A 61 6.79 -2.85 6.95
C ASN A 61 7.45 -4.20 7.16
N VAL A 62 8.49 -4.23 7.99
CA VAL A 62 9.15 -5.45 8.42
C VAL A 62 9.01 -5.56 9.93
N TYR A 63 8.56 -6.72 10.41
CA TYR A 63 8.31 -6.97 11.82
C TYR A 63 9.35 -7.94 12.39
N ALA A 64 9.91 -7.60 13.54
CA ALA A 64 10.95 -8.38 14.20
C ALA A 64 10.63 -8.56 15.70
N LYS A 65 11.02 -9.69 16.30
CA LYS A 65 10.95 -9.92 17.74
C LYS A 65 11.85 -8.93 18.49
N ALA A 66 11.46 -8.59 19.72
CA ALA A 66 12.28 -7.76 20.61
C ALA A 66 13.61 -8.40 21.01
N GLU A 67 13.59 -9.72 21.21
CA GLU A 67 14.70 -10.48 21.77
C GLU A 67 15.78 -10.68 20.72
N ILE A 68 16.90 -9.99 20.88
CA ILE A 68 18.09 -10.20 20.06
C ILE A 68 19.12 -10.87 20.95
N LYS A 69 19.64 -12.01 20.53
CA LYS A 69 20.65 -12.75 21.29
C LYS A 69 22.00 -12.02 21.38
N ASN A 70 22.25 -10.98 20.59
CA ASN A 70 23.51 -10.22 20.55
C ASN A 70 23.34 -8.81 19.89
N GLY A 71 23.54 -7.73 20.66
CA GLY A 71 23.61 -6.33 20.17
C GLY A 71 22.27 -5.61 19.94
N SER A 72 22.32 -4.30 19.65
CA SER A 72 21.15 -3.48 19.31
C SER A 72 20.64 -3.78 17.90
N PHE A 73 19.32 -3.87 17.71
CA PHE A 73 18.71 -4.10 16.40
C PHE A 73 19.03 -2.98 15.41
N ALA A 74 19.01 -1.75 15.91
CA ALA A 74 19.23 -0.55 15.11
C ALA A 74 20.65 -0.54 14.57
N ASP A 75 21.65 -0.84 15.40
CA ASP A 75 23.06 -0.88 14.97
C ASP A 75 23.27 -1.94 13.89
N ALA A 76 22.69 -3.13 14.07
CA ALA A 76 22.78 -4.20 13.07
C ALA A 76 22.13 -3.82 11.73
N LEU A 77 21.04 -3.07 11.77
CA LEU A 77 20.36 -2.55 10.59
C LEU A 77 21.20 -1.48 9.88
N ILE A 78 21.71 -0.51 10.64
CA ILE A 78 22.57 0.57 10.14
C ILE A 78 23.84 0.00 9.51
N ASP A 79 24.47 -0.99 10.16
CA ASP A 79 25.64 -1.67 9.62
C ASP A 79 25.34 -2.40 8.30
N ALA A 80 24.17 -3.04 8.20
CA ALA A 80 23.77 -3.72 6.97
C ALA A 80 23.49 -2.74 5.83
N LEU A 81 22.84 -1.62 6.11
CA LEU A 81 22.65 -0.54 5.13
C LEU A 81 24.00 -0.01 4.65
N LYS A 82 24.92 0.28 5.58
CA LYS A 82 26.25 0.81 5.27
C LYS A 82 27.08 -0.17 4.42
N ARG A 83 27.03 -1.48 4.70
CA ARG A 83 27.70 -2.51 3.89
C ARG A 83 27.17 -2.56 2.44
N ASN A 84 25.95 -2.13 2.21
CA ASN A 84 25.33 -2.04 0.89
C ASN A 84 25.41 -0.62 0.28
N GLY A 85 26.26 0.25 0.83
CA GLY A 85 26.47 1.62 0.32
C GLY A 85 25.37 2.62 0.69
N VAL A 86 24.41 2.23 1.55
CA VAL A 86 23.33 3.10 2.01
C VAL A 86 23.70 3.70 3.36
N HIS A 87 23.76 5.02 3.43
CA HIS A 87 23.96 5.76 4.67
C HIS A 87 22.60 6.14 5.28
N ALA A 88 22.48 6.01 6.60
CA ALA A 88 21.30 6.45 7.34
C ALA A 88 21.68 7.69 8.16
N GLU A 89 21.11 8.84 7.80
CA GLU A 89 21.28 10.09 8.53
C GLU A 89 20.15 10.23 9.56
N PRO A 90 20.44 10.17 10.87
CA PRO A 90 19.40 10.20 11.90
C PRO A 90 18.61 11.51 11.87
N LEU A 91 17.29 11.40 11.93
CA LEU A 91 16.39 12.54 12.11
C LEU A 91 16.34 12.92 13.59
N GLU A 92 16.28 14.22 13.89
CA GLU A 92 16.03 14.70 15.24
C GLU A 92 14.63 14.27 15.70
N ILE A 93 14.58 13.27 16.59
CA ILE A 93 13.32 12.85 17.22
C ILE A 93 13.01 13.85 18.34
N LYS A 94 12.10 14.79 18.05
CA LYS A 94 11.69 15.88 18.96
C LYS A 94 11.32 15.42 20.38
N SER A 95 10.82 14.19 20.55
CA SER A 95 10.78 13.49 21.84
C SER A 95 10.49 12.00 21.67
N GLN A 96 11.10 11.14 22.49
CA GLN A 96 10.77 9.72 22.59
C GLN A 96 9.49 9.52 23.41
N VAL A 97 8.36 9.99 22.89
CA VAL A 97 7.07 9.87 23.56
C VAL A 97 6.40 8.56 23.18
N ARG A 98 6.07 7.76 24.20
CA ARG A 98 5.21 6.59 24.03
C ARG A 98 3.84 7.05 23.59
N THR A 99 3.42 6.63 22.40
CA THR A 99 2.12 6.98 21.83
C THR A 99 1.23 5.75 21.81
N ARG A 100 0.01 5.87 22.34
CA ARG A 100 -0.99 4.81 22.31
C ARG A 100 -1.90 4.98 21.10
N ILE A 101 -2.06 3.92 20.30
CA ILE A 101 -2.99 3.86 19.18
C ILE A 101 -4.10 2.89 19.58
N ASP A 102 -5.32 3.41 19.61
CA ASP A 102 -6.53 2.68 19.99
C ASP A 102 -7.29 2.24 18.75
N VAL A 103 -7.86 1.03 18.76
CA VAL A 103 -8.74 0.51 17.71
C VAL A 103 -10.16 0.44 18.23
N PHE A 104 -11.10 1.01 17.48
CA PHE A 104 -12.51 1.06 17.86
C PHE A 104 -13.37 0.29 16.85
N ASP A 105 -14.35 -0.45 17.36
CA ASP A 105 -15.40 -1.10 16.57
C ASP A 105 -16.68 -1.24 17.41
N THR A 106 -17.76 -1.74 16.82
CA THR A 106 -18.96 -2.15 17.55
C THR A 106 -18.76 -3.53 18.18
N LEU A 107 -19.68 -3.94 19.07
CA LEU A 107 -19.61 -5.27 19.70
C LEU A 107 -19.68 -6.41 18.66
N GLU A 108 -20.41 -6.19 17.57
CA GLU A 108 -20.54 -7.14 16.46
C GLU A 108 -19.39 -7.05 15.43
N LYS A 109 -18.40 -6.19 15.67
CA LYS A 109 -17.29 -5.92 14.76
C LYS A 109 -17.74 -5.43 13.38
N THR A 110 -18.66 -4.47 13.35
CA THR A 110 -19.30 -3.98 12.11
C THR A 110 -18.31 -3.39 11.11
N LEU A 111 -17.35 -2.59 11.59
CA LEU A 111 -16.30 -2.03 10.74
C LEU A 111 -15.42 -3.15 10.20
N PHE A 112 -15.01 -4.07 11.06
CA PHE A 112 -14.18 -5.21 10.67
C PHE A 112 -14.81 -6.06 9.60
N ASN A 113 -16.08 -6.43 9.78
CA ASN A 113 -16.82 -7.25 8.81
C ASN A 113 -17.03 -6.52 7.48
N SER A 114 -16.91 -5.19 7.47
CA SER A 114 -16.97 -4.35 6.27
C SER A 114 -15.59 -4.06 5.66
N GLY A 115 -14.50 -4.58 6.25
CA GLY A 115 -13.12 -4.36 5.80
C GLY A 115 -12.49 -3.04 6.25
N PHE A 116 -13.08 -2.36 7.23
CA PHE A 116 -12.60 -1.07 7.74
C PHE A 116 -11.99 -1.19 9.14
N ARG A 117 -11.16 -0.21 9.50
CA ARG A 117 -10.81 0.08 10.90
C ARG A 117 -10.94 1.53 11.22
N LEU A 118 -11.34 1.77 12.45
CA LEU A 118 -11.27 3.08 13.08
C LEU A 118 -10.16 3.07 14.11
N LEU A 119 -9.17 3.94 13.91
CA LEU A 119 -8.07 4.15 14.84
C LEU A 119 -8.19 5.52 15.49
N ARG A 120 -7.75 5.63 16.75
CA ARG A 120 -7.53 6.91 17.44
C ARG A 120 -6.10 6.99 17.90
N LYS A 121 -5.41 8.07 17.52
CA LYS A 121 -4.04 8.36 17.93
C LYS A 121 -3.99 9.77 18.54
N PRO A 122 -3.37 9.96 19.73
CA PRO A 122 -3.04 11.29 20.22
C PRO A 122 -2.14 12.04 19.23
N ASP A 123 -2.41 13.32 19.04
CA ASP A 123 -1.61 14.22 18.19
C ASP A 123 -1.30 15.51 18.97
N GLU A 124 -0.37 16.33 18.50
CA GLU A 124 0.03 17.60 19.14
C GLU A 124 -1.17 18.54 19.38
N PHE A 125 -2.21 18.41 18.55
CA PHE A 125 -3.41 19.24 18.57
C PHE A 125 -4.62 18.61 19.29
N GLY A 126 -4.47 17.41 19.88
CA GLY A 126 -5.56 16.66 20.52
C GLY A 126 -5.52 15.19 20.12
N VAL A 127 -6.42 14.79 19.21
CA VAL A 127 -6.46 13.43 18.65
C VAL A 127 -6.66 13.44 17.14
N THR A 128 -6.19 12.39 16.49
CA THR A 128 -6.52 12.06 15.11
C THR A 128 -7.32 10.77 15.09
N TRP A 129 -8.53 10.84 14.54
CA TRP A 129 -9.32 9.67 14.17
C TRP A 129 -8.97 9.28 12.74
N ARG A 130 -8.70 7.99 12.50
CA ARG A 130 -8.34 7.49 11.17
C ARG A 130 -9.27 6.36 10.80
N LEU A 131 -10.04 6.54 9.74
CA LEU A 131 -10.74 5.45 9.09
C LEU A 131 -9.81 4.87 8.03
N ARG A 132 -9.60 3.55 8.06
CA ARG A 132 -8.71 2.84 7.14
C ARG A 132 -9.46 1.76 6.38
N TYR A 133 -9.05 1.54 5.14
CA TYR A 133 -9.53 0.48 4.28
C TYR A 133 -8.40 -0.01 3.37
N LEU A 134 -8.26 -1.32 3.23
CA LEU A 134 -7.23 -1.91 2.39
C LEU A 134 -7.84 -2.50 1.11
N GLU A 135 -7.21 -2.20 -0.02
CA GLU A 135 -7.68 -2.59 -1.34
C GLU A 135 -6.53 -3.10 -2.22
N HIS A 136 -6.82 -3.96 -3.19
CA HIS A 136 -5.81 -4.51 -4.10
C HIS A 136 -5.58 -3.64 -5.34
N SER A 137 -6.48 -2.69 -5.64
CA SER A 137 -6.43 -1.87 -6.85
C SER A 137 -6.92 -0.44 -6.59
N VAL A 138 -6.20 0.54 -7.13
CA VAL A 138 -6.65 1.94 -7.14
C VAL A 138 -7.55 2.26 -8.32
N CYS A 139 -7.38 1.59 -9.47
CA CYS A 139 -8.20 1.83 -10.66
C CYS A 139 -9.60 1.25 -10.51
N GLN A 140 -9.72 0.12 -9.84
CA GLN A 140 -10.96 -0.63 -9.70
C GLN A 140 -11.23 -0.81 -8.21
N THR A 141 -11.75 0.25 -7.59
CA THR A 141 -12.13 0.20 -6.19
C THR A 141 -13.35 -0.72 -6.04
N GLU A 142 -13.18 -1.85 -5.35
CA GLU A 142 -14.22 -2.76 -4.90
C GLU A 142 -14.98 -2.21 -3.69
N ARG A 143 -14.40 -1.22 -2.99
CA ARG A 143 -14.99 -0.57 -1.82
C ARG A 143 -16.38 0.00 -2.13
N ARG A 144 -17.41 -0.55 -1.47
CA ARG A 144 -18.81 -0.10 -1.60
C ARG A 144 -19.21 1.02 -0.64
N ILE A 145 -18.42 1.25 0.40
CA ILE A 145 -18.70 2.24 1.45
C ILE A 145 -17.81 3.47 1.21
N SER A 146 -18.40 4.66 1.16
CA SER A 146 -17.63 5.91 1.02
C SER A 146 -16.83 6.19 2.31
N MET A 147 -15.60 6.68 2.15
CA MET A 147 -14.75 7.15 3.25
C MET A 147 -14.79 8.67 3.42
N GLU A 148 -15.66 9.35 2.68
CA GLU A 148 -15.84 10.79 2.83
C GLU A 148 -16.25 11.14 4.26
N ALA A 149 -15.48 12.04 4.86
CA ALA A 149 -15.73 12.57 6.19
C ALA A 149 -16.45 13.92 6.09
N LEU A 150 -17.43 14.15 6.97
CA LEU A 150 -18.12 15.42 7.18
C LEU A 150 -17.63 16.06 8.49
N PRO A 151 -16.51 16.80 8.47
CA PRO A 151 -15.98 17.44 9.66
C PRO A 151 -16.84 18.62 10.11
N ASN A 152 -16.75 18.94 11.40
CA ASN A 152 -17.10 20.27 11.86
C ASN A 152 -16.07 21.27 11.33
N VAL A 153 -16.50 22.14 10.42
CA VAL A 153 -15.65 23.11 9.70
C VAL A 153 -14.91 24.09 10.62
N ASP A 154 -15.39 24.33 11.84
CA ASP A 154 -14.83 25.34 12.74
C ASP A 154 -13.58 24.84 13.48
N TYR A 155 -13.44 23.53 13.71
CA TYR A 155 -12.37 22.99 14.56
C TYR A 155 -11.82 21.62 14.16
N GLU A 156 -12.38 20.97 13.13
CA GLU A 156 -11.89 19.69 12.62
C GLU A 156 -11.17 19.88 11.29
N LYS A 157 -10.08 19.14 11.09
CA LYS A 157 -9.35 19.11 9.81
C LYS A 157 -9.37 17.71 9.25
N VAL A 158 -9.68 17.59 7.97
CA VAL A 158 -9.73 16.31 7.27
C VAL A 158 -8.64 16.24 6.22
N SER A 159 -7.99 15.09 6.14
CA SER A 159 -7.07 14.74 5.07
C SER A 159 -7.31 13.32 4.59
N TYR A 160 -7.09 13.10 3.30
CA TYR A 160 -7.21 11.79 2.67
C TYR A 160 -5.86 11.40 2.09
N ASP A 161 -5.45 10.17 2.32
CA ASP A 161 -4.21 9.61 1.78
C ASP A 161 -4.48 8.22 1.18
N VAL A 162 -3.68 7.89 0.17
CA VAL A 162 -3.60 6.57 -0.42
C VAL A 162 -2.14 6.16 -0.41
N MET A 163 -1.83 5.17 0.43
CA MET A 163 -0.48 4.63 0.58
C MET A 163 -0.39 3.28 -0.10
N ALA A 164 0.56 3.12 -1.02
CA ALA A 164 0.93 1.81 -1.53
C ALA A 164 1.66 1.06 -0.41
N ILE A 165 1.10 -0.07 0.05
CA ILE A 165 1.76 -0.94 1.01
C ILE A 165 2.14 -2.24 0.32
N HIS A 166 3.35 -2.71 0.60
CA HIS A 166 3.81 -4.01 0.15
C HIS A 166 3.86 -4.99 1.30
N THR A 167 3.14 -6.10 1.16
CA THR A 167 3.03 -7.14 2.19
C THR A 167 3.16 -8.49 1.53
N HIS A 168 4.13 -9.30 1.95
CA HIS A 168 4.35 -10.68 1.45
C HIS A 168 4.56 -10.81 -0.07
N GLY A 169 5.05 -9.76 -0.72
CA GLY A 169 5.31 -9.73 -2.17
C GLY A 169 4.17 -9.13 -2.99
N ASP A 170 2.99 -8.98 -2.39
CA ASP A 170 1.84 -8.35 -3.03
C ASP A 170 1.79 -6.85 -2.72
N ARG A 171 1.34 -6.07 -3.70
CA ARG A 171 1.09 -4.63 -3.58
C ARG A 171 -0.40 -4.41 -3.30
N ALA A 172 -0.68 -3.71 -2.21
CA ALA A 172 -2.02 -3.26 -1.84
C ALA A 172 -2.01 -1.74 -1.60
N PHE A 173 -3.19 -1.16 -1.47
CA PHE A 173 -3.39 0.28 -1.31
C PHE A 173 -4.22 0.53 -0.07
N LEU A 174 -3.60 1.20 0.89
CA LEU A 174 -4.21 1.61 2.13
C LEU A 174 -4.81 2.99 1.94
N TYR A 175 -6.14 3.04 1.93
CA TYR A 175 -6.89 4.28 1.95
C TYR A 175 -7.05 4.74 3.39
N GLU A 176 -6.72 5.99 3.66
CA GLU A 176 -6.86 6.61 4.98
C GLU A 176 -7.66 7.91 4.87
N ALA A 177 -8.69 8.03 5.71
CA ALA A 177 -9.35 9.30 5.98
C ALA A 177 -9.03 9.70 7.42
N GLU A 178 -8.26 10.76 7.59
CA GLU A 178 -7.88 11.30 8.89
C GLU A 178 -8.76 12.49 9.25
N VAL A 179 -9.26 12.52 10.48
CA VAL A 179 -9.99 13.64 11.07
C VAL A 179 -9.26 14.06 12.34
N LYS A 180 -8.62 15.22 12.30
CA LYS A 180 -7.94 15.84 13.44
C LYS A 180 -8.92 16.70 14.22
N THR A 181 -9.00 16.48 15.53
CA THR A 181 -9.94 17.19 16.41
C THR A 181 -9.37 17.31 17.82
N LYS A 182 -9.86 18.31 18.56
CA LYS A 182 -9.59 18.44 20.00
C LYS A 182 -10.47 17.50 20.83
N ASP A 183 -11.57 17.01 20.26
CA ASP A 183 -12.51 16.12 20.93
C ASP A 183 -12.03 14.66 20.90
N ARG A 184 -11.47 14.22 22.02
CA ARG A 184 -10.98 12.85 22.20
C ARG A 184 -12.08 11.80 22.04
N ASP A 185 -13.32 12.14 22.36
CA ASP A 185 -14.47 11.23 22.43
C ASP A 185 -15.49 11.51 21.32
N ARG A 186 -15.01 12.14 20.23
CA ARG A 186 -15.79 12.47 19.02
C ARG A 186 -16.60 11.31 18.45
N ILE A 187 -16.11 10.08 18.62
CA ILE A 187 -16.74 8.84 18.15
C ILE A 187 -16.80 7.84 19.32
N THR A 188 -17.87 7.89 20.10
CA THR A 188 -18.18 6.91 21.16
C THR A 188 -19.39 6.03 20.82
N THR A 189 -20.14 6.41 19.79
CA THR A 189 -21.34 5.70 19.33
C THR A 189 -21.33 5.51 17.81
N PHE A 190 -21.97 4.45 17.32
CA PHE A 190 -22.06 4.17 15.90
C PHE A 190 -22.82 5.28 15.13
N PRO A 191 -23.88 5.90 15.66
CA PRO A 191 -24.47 7.09 15.05
C PRO A 191 -23.51 8.29 14.92
N GLN A 192 -22.60 8.50 15.88
CA GLN A 192 -21.57 9.54 15.74
C GLN A 192 -20.56 9.21 14.64
N LEU A 193 -20.19 7.93 14.49
CA LEU A 193 -19.41 7.46 13.35
C LEU A 193 -20.13 7.76 12.04
N GLN A 194 -21.42 7.41 11.94
CA GLN A 194 -22.25 7.66 10.75
C GLN A 194 -22.40 9.14 10.42
N SER A 195 -22.54 9.99 11.44
CA SER A 195 -22.56 11.44 11.27
C SER A 195 -21.25 11.99 10.70
N LEU A 196 -20.11 11.44 11.13
CA LEU A 196 -18.80 11.86 10.62
C LEU A 196 -18.46 11.20 9.28
N PHE A 197 -18.86 9.95 9.06
CA PHE A 197 -18.62 9.15 7.86
C PHE A 197 -19.95 8.61 7.31
N PRO A 198 -20.69 9.41 6.52
CA PRO A 198 -22.03 9.05 6.04
C PRO A 198 -22.10 7.79 5.19
N GLY A 199 -20.97 7.31 4.67
CA GLY A 199 -20.90 6.03 3.95
C GLY A 199 -21.44 4.85 4.77
N PHE A 200 -21.44 4.94 6.11
CA PHE A 200 -21.99 3.91 7.00
C PHE A 200 -23.50 4.04 7.27
N ASN A 201 -24.21 5.04 6.73
CA ASN A 201 -25.64 5.24 6.99
C ASN A 201 -26.53 4.05 6.59
N ALA A 202 -26.09 3.26 5.59
CA ALA A 202 -26.79 2.05 5.16
C ALA A 202 -26.55 0.83 6.08
N ARG A 203 -25.72 0.97 7.12
CA ARG A 203 -25.41 -0.09 8.08
C ARG A 203 -26.17 0.12 9.38
N THR A 204 -26.51 -0.98 10.03
CA THR A 204 -27.10 -1.01 11.37
C THR A 204 -26.21 -1.85 12.27
N ALA A 205 -25.92 -1.38 13.48
CA ALA A 205 -25.01 -2.03 14.42
C ALA A 205 -25.38 -1.68 15.86
N SER A 206 -24.71 -2.28 16.86
CA SER A 206 -24.86 -1.81 18.24
C SER A 206 -24.59 -0.32 18.35
N PRO A 207 -25.32 0.42 19.19
CA PRO A 207 -25.17 1.86 19.29
C PRO A 207 -23.80 2.30 19.82
N GLN A 208 -23.09 1.45 20.56
CA GLN A 208 -21.82 1.82 21.20
C GLN A 208 -20.60 1.42 20.35
N MET A 209 -19.61 2.32 20.32
CA MET A 209 -18.27 2.04 19.85
C MET A 209 -17.42 1.65 21.05
N VAL A 210 -16.73 0.52 20.96
CA VAL A 210 -15.91 -0.04 22.03
C VAL A 210 -14.45 -0.14 21.57
N LEU A 211 -13.55 0.01 22.54
CA LEU A 211 -12.13 -0.23 22.35
C LEU A 211 -11.88 -1.73 22.19
N THR A 212 -11.43 -2.16 21.01
CA THR A 212 -11.22 -3.59 20.70
C THR A 212 -9.76 -4.02 20.90
N ASP A 213 -8.82 -3.18 20.47
CA ASP A 213 -7.38 -3.40 20.62
C ASP A 213 -6.66 -2.07 20.92
N SER A 214 -5.43 -2.14 21.42
CA SER A 214 -4.57 -0.99 21.68
C SER A 214 -3.11 -1.39 21.55
N VAL A 215 -2.35 -0.57 20.82
CA VAL A 215 -0.90 -0.72 20.69
C VAL A 215 -0.22 0.51 21.23
N VAL A 216 0.74 0.29 22.13
CA VAL A 216 1.68 1.32 22.55
C VAL A 216 2.86 1.26 21.60
N THR A 217 3.22 2.42 21.08
CA THR A 217 4.30 2.63 20.12
C THR A 217 5.33 3.57 20.71
N LEU A 218 6.60 3.31 20.45
CA LEU A 218 7.72 4.18 20.79
C LEU A 218 8.65 4.24 19.58
N THR A 219 8.78 5.40 18.95
CA THR A 219 9.78 5.59 17.89
C THR A 219 11.15 5.59 18.52
N ALA A 220 11.92 4.53 18.28
CA ALA A 220 13.28 4.38 18.82
C ALA A 220 14.31 5.04 17.92
N PHE A 221 14.09 5.00 16.60
CA PHE A 221 15.01 5.54 15.60
C PHE A 221 14.23 5.98 14.36
N ALA A 222 14.67 7.07 13.75
CA ALA A 222 14.19 7.54 12.46
C ALA A 222 15.39 8.13 11.69
N ALA A 223 15.47 7.89 10.40
CA ALA A 223 16.57 8.36 9.56
C ALA A 223 16.14 8.56 8.11
N GLU A 224 16.76 9.51 7.45
CA GLU A 224 16.74 9.63 5.99
C GLU A 224 17.86 8.78 5.38
N LEU A 225 17.60 8.18 4.22
CA LEU A 225 18.55 7.29 3.57
C LEU A 225 19.19 7.94 2.34
N TYR A 226 20.50 7.72 2.22
CA TYR A 226 21.35 8.29 1.17
C TYR A 226 22.21 7.20 0.53
N TYR A 227 22.51 7.34 -0.76
CA TYR A 227 23.55 6.56 -1.43
C TYR A 227 24.70 7.50 -1.81
N GLY A 228 25.84 7.37 -1.13
CA GLY A 228 26.88 8.39 -1.16
C GLY A 228 26.34 9.73 -0.64
N SER A 229 26.31 10.75 -1.50
CA SER A 229 25.76 12.08 -1.20
C SER A 229 24.36 12.33 -1.77
N THR A 230 23.73 11.32 -2.39
CA THR A 230 22.43 11.46 -3.07
C THR A 230 21.31 10.94 -2.18
N SER A 231 20.28 11.76 -1.92
CA SER A 231 19.05 11.34 -1.23
C SER A 231 18.38 10.21 -2.01
N LEU A 232 17.93 9.18 -1.30
CA LEU A 232 17.08 8.14 -1.87
C LEU A 232 15.59 8.48 -1.80
N ASP A 233 15.22 9.59 -1.15
CA ASP A 233 13.84 9.98 -0.80
C ASP A 233 13.13 8.89 0.02
N ILE A 234 13.88 8.20 0.88
CA ILE A 234 13.39 7.12 1.74
C ILE A 234 13.64 7.50 3.20
N GLU A 235 12.59 7.41 4.00
CA GLU A 235 12.63 7.49 5.44
C GLU A 235 12.60 6.08 6.03
N LEU A 236 13.54 5.79 6.92
CA LEU A 236 13.58 4.59 7.74
C LEU A 236 13.09 4.95 9.14
N GLN A 237 12.02 4.31 9.60
CA GLN A 237 11.49 4.48 10.94
C GLN A 237 11.48 3.13 11.67
N MET A 238 12.02 3.09 12.89
CA MET A 238 11.99 1.93 13.76
C MET A 238 11.15 2.23 15.00
N GLU A 239 10.07 1.49 15.15
CA GLU A 239 9.15 1.60 16.26
C GLU A 239 9.19 0.34 17.12
N GLN A 240 9.36 0.56 18.42
CA GLN A 240 9.08 -0.45 19.43
C GLN A 240 7.58 -0.47 19.69
N ARG A 241 6.95 -1.63 19.61
CA ARG A 241 5.52 -1.79 19.77
C ARG A 241 5.19 -2.88 20.80
N SER A 242 4.12 -2.67 21.54
CA SER A 242 3.53 -3.70 22.40
C SER A 242 2.01 -3.58 22.40
N ARG A 243 1.32 -4.73 22.41
CA ARG A 243 -0.14 -4.74 22.61
C ARG A 243 -0.43 -4.67 24.11
N GLU A 244 -1.42 -3.87 24.49
CA GLU A 244 -1.70 -3.61 25.91
C GLU A 244 -2.15 -4.87 26.69
N LYS A 245 -2.84 -5.81 26.03
CA LYS A 245 -3.34 -7.06 26.64
C LYS A 245 -2.25 -8.13 26.78
N GLY A 246 -1.13 -7.82 27.43
CA GLY A 246 -0.05 -8.78 27.69
C GLY A 246 0.73 -9.20 26.45
N GLY A 247 0.70 -8.39 25.39
CA GLY A 247 1.43 -8.67 24.15
C GLY A 247 2.93 -8.57 24.35
N LYS A 248 3.67 -9.48 23.71
CA LYS A 248 5.13 -9.39 23.65
C LYS A 248 5.52 -8.10 22.93
N LEU A 249 6.63 -7.53 23.37
CA LEU A 249 7.23 -6.41 22.69
C LEU A 249 7.80 -6.87 21.33
N TYR A 250 7.70 -6.02 20.33
CA TYR A 250 8.22 -6.26 19.00
C TYR A 250 8.70 -4.98 18.32
N TRP A 251 9.51 -5.14 17.28
CA TRP A 251 9.97 -4.07 16.43
C TRP A 251 9.14 -4.04 15.15
N ARG A 252 8.71 -2.84 14.74
CA ARG A 252 8.26 -2.56 13.38
C ARG A 252 9.27 -1.62 12.73
N VAL A 253 9.84 -2.07 11.62
CA VAL A 253 10.68 -1.26 10.75
C VAL A 253 9.85 -0.84 9.55
N THR A 254 9.60 0.45 9.43
CA THR A 254 8.89 1.03 8.30
C THR A 254 9.92 1.71 7.39
N LEU A 255 9.94 1.32 6.12
CA LEU A 255 10.59 2.09 5.06
C LEU A 255 9.48 2.82 4.31
N LEU A 256 9.54 4.14 4.27
CA LEU A 256 8.52 5.00 3.68
C LEU A 256 9.16 5.89 2.61
N THR A 257 8.45 6.14 1.53
CA THR A 257 8.75 7.26 0.62
C THR A 257 7.50 8.09 0.39
N LYS A 258 7.68 9.42 0.33
CA LYS A 258 6.66 10.38 -0.12
C LYS A 258 6.70 10.64 -1.62
N ASN A 259 7.60 9.97 -2.32
CA ASN A 259 7.78 10.07 -3.76
C ASN A 259 7.52 8.69 -4.37
N ILE A 260 6.34 8.49 -4.97
CA ILE A 260 5.97 7.20 -5.56
C ILE A 260 6.92 6.75 -6.67
N LEU A 261 7.64 7.68 -7.31
CA LEU A 261 8.67 7.36 -8.31
C LEU A 261 9.91 6.69 -7.68
N ALA A 262 10.15 6.89 -6.38
CA ALA A 262 11.24 6.27 -5.63
C ALA A 262 10.88 4.87 -5.08
N GLU A 263 9.71 4.32 -5.43
CA GLU A 263 9.26 2.99 -4.97
C GLU A 263 10.24 1.86 -5.37
N SER A 264 10.94 1.99 -6.51
CA SER A 264 11.97 1.03 -6.94
C SER A 264 13.18 1.04 -6.00
N ASN A 265 13.65 2.23 -5.59
CA ASN A 265 14.71 2.38 -4.59
C ASN A 265 14.27 1.81 -3.25
N LEU A 266 13.01 2.05 -2.88
CA LEU A 266 12.39 1.51 -1.66
C LEU A 266 12.42 -0.03 -1.64
N LYS A 267 12.11 -0.69 -2.77
CA LYS A 267 12.24 -2.16 -2.94
C LYS A 267 13.67 -2.65 -2.73
N GLY A 268 14.65 -1.91 -3.26
CA GLY A 268 16.07 -2.23 -3.10
C GLY A 268 16.51 -2.21 -1.63
N VAL A 269 16.15 -1.14 -0.90
CA VAL A 269 16.45 -1.00 0.53
C VAL A 269 15.69 -2.03 1.36
N HIS A 270 14.41 -2.28 1.04
CA HIS A 270 13.60 -3.28 1.72
C HIS A 270 14.23 -4.67 1.71
N ARG A 271 14.90 -5.06 0.60
CA ARG A 271 15.61 -6.34 0.52
C ARG A 271 16.72 -6.44 1.57
N ILE A 272 17.50 -5.38 1.75
CA ILE A 272 18.58 -5.31 2.75
C ILE A 272 18.00 -5.45 4.17
N VAL A 273 16.96 -4.68 4.48
CA VAL A 273 16.28 -4.71 5.79
C VAL A 273 15.67 -6.08 6.08
N SER A 274 15.00 -6.68 5.09
CA SER A 274 14.39 -8.00 5.21
C SER A 274 15.42 -9.10 5.45
N GLU A 275 16.54 -9.08 4.71
CA GLU A 275 17.63 -10.04 4.90
C GLU A 275 18.19 -9.99 6.33
N VAL A 276 18.33 -8.80 6.95
CA VAL A 276 18.78 -8.67 8.34
C VAL A 276 17.81 -9.33 9.32
N VAL A 277 16.51 -9.13 9.13
CA VAL A 277 15.47 -9.70 10.00
C VAL A 277 15.38 -11.22 9.85
N GLN A 278 15.48 -11.72 8.61
CA GLN A 278 15.47 -13.15 8.30
C GLN A 278 16.72 -13.86 8.84
N ASN A 279 17.93 -13.34 8.52
CA ASN A 279 19.20 -13.98 8.85
C ASN A 279 19.46 -14.09 10.35
N ARG A 280 18.88 -13.20 11.17
CA ARG A 280 19.04 -13.27 12.64
C ARG A 280 18.00 -14.14 13.34
N SER A 281 17.10 -14.83 12.61
CA SER A 281 15.99 -15.61 13.19
C SER A 281 15.08 -14.78 14.10
N VAL A 282 15.03 -13.46 13.86
CA VAL A 282 14.23 -12.49 14.62
C VAL A 282 12.87 -12.28 13.94
N LEU A 283 12.59 -13.02 12.84
CA LEU A 283 11.26 -13.09 12.24
C LEU A 283 10.22 -13.33 13.32
N CYS A 284 9.29 -12.39 13.41
CA CYS A 284 8.22 -12.52 14.36
C CYS A 284 7.07 -13.32 13.76
N ASP A 285 6.51 -14.22 14.56
CA ASP A 285 5.34 -14.98 14.16
C ASP A 285 4.16 -14.00 13.98
N PRO A 286 3.38 -14.10 12.87
CA PRO A 286 2.25 -13.23 12.59
C PRO A 286 1.24 -13.11 13.72
N ALA A 287 0.95 -14.19 14.44
CA ALA A 287 0.04 -14.18 15.58
C ALA A 287 0.60 -13.44 16.79
N SER A 288 1.93 -13.35 16.91
CA SER A 288 2.62 -12.73 18.05
C SER A 288 3.02 -11.26 17.83
N CYS A 289 3.23 -10.83 16.59
CA CYS A 289 3.64 -9.46 16.24
C CYS A 289 2.77 -8.77 15.18
N GLY A 290 1.68 -9.41 14.73
CA GLY A 290 0.78 -8.81 13.74
C GLY A 290 1.34 -8.77 12.31
N SER A 291 2.26 -9.65 11.92
CA SER A 291 2.96 -9.58 10.62
C SER A 291 2.15 -10.02 9.39
N ALA A 292 0.84 -10.18 9.50
CA ALA A 292 -0.04 -10.53 8.38
C ALA A 292 -0.92 -9.33 8.00
N PHE A 293 -1.63 -9.45 6.89
CA PHE A 293 -2.80 -8.63 6.58
C PHE A 293 -3.78 -8.48 7.77
N GLY A 294 -3.74 -9.39 8.76
CA GLY A 294 -4.40 -9.25 10.06
C GLY A 294 -3.72 -8.33 11.09
N ASP A 295 -2.78 -7.45 10.72
CA ASP A 295 -2.41 -6.30 11.56
C ASP A 295 -3.65 -5.41 11.66
N PRO A 296 -4.32 -5.31 12.83
CA PRO A 296 -5.52 -4.49 12.96
C PRO A 296 -5.23 -2.98 12.75
N PHE A 297 -3.95 -2.62 12.57
CA PHE A 297 -3.50 -1.27 12.22
C PHE A 297 -3.17 -1.09 10.73
N LEU A 298 -3.16 -2.15 9.91
CA LEU A 298 -3.02 -2.08 8.44
C LEU A 298 -4.33 -2.34 7.70
N GLN A 299 -5.19 -3.23 8.23
CA GLN A 299 -6.53 -3.51 7.73
C GLN A 299 -7.55 -3.02 8.71
#